data_AF-A0A935GVL1-F1
#
_entry.id   AF-A0A935GVL1-F1
#
_cell.length_a   1.000
_cell.length_b   1.000
_cell.length_c   1.000
_cell.angle_alpha   90.00
_cell.angle_beta   90.00
_cell.angle_gamma   90.00
#
_symmetry.space_group_name_H-M   'P 1'
#
loop_
_entity.id
_entity.type
_entity.pdbx_description
1 polymer ?
#
loop_
_entity_poly.entity_id
_entity_poly.type
_entity_poly.pdbx_seq_one_letter_code
_entity_poly.pdbx_strand_id
1 'polypeptide(L)'
;MASARLKPEALLWRIGGRSIHAAMCLPIATARDFFAELTLDRQSCTLSGGEVQRINLTTALGTSLVNTLFVLDEPSIGLHPRDIERINENF
;
A
#
# COMPACT_ATOMS: atom_id res chain seq x y z
N MET A 1 14.11 6.66 25.19
CA MET A 1 13.94 6.51 23.73
C MET A 1 12.50 6.11 23.49
N ALA A 2 11.71 6.97 22.85
CA ALA A 2 10.28 6.76 22.69
C ALA A 2 10.03 5.47 21.90
N SER A 3 9.33 4.52 22.50
CA SER A 3 8.89 3.30 21.85
C SER A 3 8.00 3.68 20.67
N ALA A 4 8.44 3.38 19.45
CA ALA A 4 7.51 3.33 18.33
C ALA A 4 6.37 2.38 18.75
N ARG A 5 5.12 2.75 18.53
CA ARG A 5 3.92 1.92 18.83
C ARG A 5 3.83 0.66 17.94
N LEU A 6 4.97 0.17 17.48
CA LEU A 6 5.15 -0.85 16.48
C LEU A 6 5.77 -2.09 17.12
N LYS A 7 5.37 -3.26 16.64
CA LYS A 7 6.01 -4.51 17.01
C LYS A 7 7.49 -4.48 16.59
N PRO A 8 8.42 -5.11 17.33
CA PRO A 8 9.85 -5.07 17.02
C PRO A 8 10.18 -5.48 15.58
N GLU A 9 9.46 -6.46 15.03
CA GLU A 9 9.68 -6.99 13.69
C GLU A 9 9.32 -5.97 12.60
N ALA A 10 8.39 -5.04 12.88
CA ALA A 10 8.02 -3.98 11.95
C ALA A 10 9.19 -3.02 11.67
N LEU A 11 10.15 -2.91 12.60
CA LEU A 11 11.35 -2.09 12.42
C LEU A 11 12.38 -2.72 11.46
N LEU A 12 12.23 -4.00 11.13
CA LEU A 12 13.09 -4.71 10.17
C LEU A 12 12.75 -4.33 8.72
N TRP A 13 11.50 -3.97 8.46
CA TRP A 13 11.04 -3.58 7.14
C TRP A 13 11.63 -2.23 6.74
N ARG A 14 12.09 -2.13 5.48
CA ARG A 14 12.74 -0.93 4.96
C ARG A 14 12.10 -0.48 3.66
N ILE A 15 11.92 0.84 3.52
CA ILE A 15 11.52 1.53 2.30
C ILE A 15 12.62 2.56 2.01
N GLY A 16 13.20 2.54 0.81
CA GLY A 16 14.35 3.41 0.48
C GLY A 16 15.51 3.29 1.48
N GLY A 17 15.74 2.09 2.02
CA GLY A 17 16.78 1.83 3.04
C GLY A 17 16.42 2.24 4.48
N ARG A 18 15.27 2.88 4.73
CA ARG A 18 14.85 3.37 6.05
C ARG A 18 13.72 2.52 6.64
N SER A 19 13.73 2.29 7.95
CA SER A 19 12.57 1.70 8.62
C SER A 19 11.41 2.69 8.72
N ILE A 20 10.19 2.20 8.93
CA ILE A 20 9.02 3.06 9.08
C ILE A 20 9.18 4.07 10.23
N HIS A 21 9.81 3.66 11.35
CA HIS A 21 10.12 4.59 12.45
C HIS A 21 11.09 5.68 12.01
N ALA A 22 12.14 5.32 11.27
CA ALA A 22 13.11 6.28 10.76
C ALA A 22 12.47 7.27 9.77
N ALA A 23 11.50 6.82 8.96
CA ALA A 23 10.74 7.70 8.07
C ALA A 23 9.80 8.64 8.84
N MET A 24 9.11 8.15 9.88
CA MET A 24 8.20 8.95 10.70
C MET A 24 8.91 10.04 11.52
N CYS A 25 10.19 9.86 11.82
CA CYS A 25 10.99 10.85 12.54
C CYS A 25 11.67 11.89 11.64
N LEU A 26 11.45 11.84 10.32
CA LEU A 26 12.03 12.84 9.39
C LEU A 26 11.34 14.20 9.56
N PRO A 27 12.10 15.32 9.46
CA PRO A 27 11.51 16.63 9.22
C PRO A 27 10.65 16.63 7.96
N ILE A 28 9.56 17.40 7.94
CA ILE A 28 8.59 17.41 6.83
C ILE A 28 9.26 17.67 5.47
N ALA A 29 10.22 18.59 5.42
CA ALA A 29 10.96 18.88 4.19
C ALA A 29 11.75 17.65 3.68
N THR A 30 12.48 16.96 4.57
CA THR A 30 13.23 15.75 4.22
C THR A 30 12.32 14.58 3.88
N ALA A 31 11.17 14.46 4.56
CA ALA A 31 10.18 13.43 4.27
C ALA A 31 9.62 13.62 2.86
N ARG A 32 9.28 14.85 2.46
CA ARG A 32 8.84 15.18 1.10
C ARG A 32 9.85 14.70 0.06
N ASP A 33 11.11 15.08 0.23
CA ASP A 33 12.16 14.73 -0.73
C ASP A 33 12.41 13.21 -0.75
N PHE A 34 12.39 12.55 0.42
CA PHE A 34 12.47 11.09 0.51
C PHE A 34 11.35 10.39 -0.27
N PHE A 35 10.09 10.82 -0.12
CA PHE A 35 8.98 10.21 -0.85
C PHE A 35 8.98 10.55 -2.34
N ALA A 36 9.53 11.70 -2.73
CA ALA A 36 9.66 12.08 -4.14
C ALA A 36 10.68 11.22 -4.89
N GLU A 37 11.77 10.81 -4.23
CA GLU A 37 12.83 9.97 -4.80
C GLU A 37 12.52 8.46 -4.74
N LEU A 38 11.42 8.04 -4.08
CA LEU A 38 11.01 6.64 -4.09
C LEU A 38 10.49 6.26 -5.46
N THR A 39 11.31 5.55 -6.22
CA THR A 39 10.91 4.94 -7.48
C THR A 39 10.25 3.59 -7.22
N LEU A 40 9.02 3.41 -7.73
CA LEU A 40 8.44 2.09 -7.89
C LEU A 40 9.14 1.39 -9.06
N ASP A 41 9.42 0.11 -8.89
CA ASP A 41 10.17 -0.74 -9.82
C ASP A 41 9.38 -1.12 -11.09
N ARG A 42 8.08 -0.82 -11.14
CA ARG A 42 7.20 -1.17 -12.25
C ARG A 42 6.41 0.01 -12.80
N GLN A 43 6.53 0.22 -14.11
CA GLN A 43 5.74 1.22 -14.83
C GLN A 43 4.26 0.83 -14.89
N SER A 44 3.37 1.81 -14.73
CA SER A 44 1.92 1.63 -14.75
C SER A 44 1.41 1.01 -16.05
N CYS A 45 2.05 1.29 -17.20
CA CYS A 45 1.67 0.74 -18.50
C CYS A 45 1.91 -0.78 -18.63
N THR A 46 2.67 -1.39 -17.71
CA THR A 46 2.93 -2.83 -17.71
C THR A 46 1.98 -3.61 -16.82
N LEU A 47 1.09 -2.92 -16.10
CA LEU A 47 0.09 -3.55 -15.23
C LEU A 47 -0.98 -4.22 -16.09
N SER A 48 -1.34 -5.45 -15.72
CA SER A 48 -2.52 -6.13 -16.24
C SER A 48 -3.81 -5.41 -15.78
N GLY A 49 -4.92 -5.65 -16.48
CA GLY A 49 -6.21 -5.07 -16.12
C GLY A 49 -6.61 -5.33 -14.66
N GLY A 50 -6.40 -6.56 -14.17
CA GLY A 50 -6.69 -6.91 -12.77
C GLY A 50 -5.78 -6.22 -11.75
N GLU A 51 -4.53 -5.93 -12.10
CA GLU A 51 -3.62 -5.20 -11.20
C GLU A 51 -4.01 -3.73 -11.08
N VAL A 52 -4.37 -3.09 -12.21
CA VAL A 52 -4.90 -1.73 -12.20
C VAL A 52 -6.19 -1.65 -11.38
N GLN A 53 -7.09 -2.62 -11.56
CA GLN A 53 -8.35 -2.69 -10.81
C GLN A 53 -8.10 -2.76 -9.30
N ARG A 54 -7.17 -3.60 -8.84
CA ARG A 54 -6.82 -3.71 -7.41
C ARG A 54 -6.15 -2.45 -6.86
N ILE A 55 -5.25 -1.82 -7.61
CA ILE A 55 -4.64 -0.54 -7.20
C ILE A 55 -5.73 0.51 -7.00
N ASN A 56 -6.64 0.68 -7.95
CA ASN A 56 -7.72 1.66 -7.87
C ASN A 56 -8.65 1.38 -6.69
N LEU A 57 -8.95 0.10 -6.44
CA LEU A 57 -9.76 -0.33 -5.30
C LEU A 57 -9.09 0.02 -3.97
N THR A 58 -7.80 -0.30 -3.81
CA THR A 58 -7.03 0.08 -2.61
C THR A 58 -6.95 1.60 -2.44
N THR A 59 -6.77 2.35 -3.52
CA THR A 59 -6.80 3.82 -3.47
C THR A 59 -8.15 4.33 -2.98
N ALA A 60 -9.27 3.81 -3.52
CA ALA A 60 -10.61 4.22 -3.11
C ALA A 60 -10.86 3.88 -1.63
N LEU A 61 -10.54 2.67 -1.19
CA LEU A 61 -10.65 2.23 0.21
C LEU A 61 -9.76 3.05 1.16
N GLY A 62 -8.64 3.56 0.68
CA GLY A 62 -7.73 4.41 1.45
C GLY A 62 -8.22 5.85 1.66
N THR A 63 -9.33 6.25 1.03
CA THR A 63 -9.95 7.56 1.22
C THR A 63 -11.11 7.52 2.22
N SER A 64 -11.45 8.65 2.84
CA SER A 64 -12.59 8.74 3.78
C SER A 64 -13.93 8.72 3.05
N LEU A 65 -14.28 7.58 2.47
CA LEU A 65 -15.57 7.35 1.82
C LEU A 65 -16.64 7.06 2.87
N VAL A 66 -17.82 7.66 2.69
CA VAL A 66 -19.00 7.37 3.50
C VAL A 66 -20.14 7.00 2.56
N ASN A 67 -20.98 6.06 2.98
CA ASN A 67 -22.19 5.65 2.27
C ASN A 67 -21.95 5.28 0.78
N THR A 68 -20.83 4.61 0.50
CA THR A 68 -20.40 4.22 -0.85
C THR A 68 -20.57 2.73 -1.05
N LEU A 69 -21.18 2.33 -2.16
CA LEU A 69 -21.32 0.94 -2.58
C LEU A 69 -20.33 0.65 -3.71
N PHE A 70 -19.45 -0.34 -3.50
CA PHE A 70 -18.57 -0.84 -4.55
C PHE A 70 -19.21 -2.03 -5.26
N VAL A 71 -19.29 -1.97 -6.58
CA VAL A 71 -19.65 -3.10 -7.44
C VAL A 71 -18.41 -3.48 -8.22
N LEU A 72 -17.91 -4.69 -7.99
CA LEU A 72 -16.68 -5.19 -8.60
C LEU A 72 -17.05 -6.24 -9.66
N ASP A 73 -16.52 -6.08 -10.87
CA ASP A 73 -16.62 -7.09 -11.92
C ASP A 73 -15.38 -7.98 -11.87
N GLU A 74 -15.58 -9.27 -11.56
CA GLU A 74 -14.56 -10.32 -11.48
C GLU A 74 -13.22 -9.91 -10.80
N PRO A 75 -13.25 -9.49 -9.51
CA PRO A 75 -12.07 -8.95 -8.82
C PRO A 75 -10.95 -9.98 -8.56
N SER A 76 -11.25 -11.27 -8.73
CA SER A 76 -10.32 -12.39 -8.53
C SER A 76 -9.41 -12.65 -9.74
N ILE A 77 -9.67 -12.01 -10.89
CA ILE A 77 -8.92 -12.24 -12.13
C ILE A 77 -7.43 -11.98 -11.92
N GLY A 78 -6.63 -12.96 -12.35
CA GLY A 78 -5.17 -12.92 -12.29
C GLY A 78 -4.58 -13.09 -10.89
N LEU A 79 -5.39 -13.46 -9.88
CA LEU A 79 -4.88 -13.81 -8.55
C LEU A 79 -4.56 -15.29 -8.44
N HIS A 80 -3.53 -15.59 -7.66
CA HIS A 80 -3.27 -16.94 -7.21
C HIS A 80 -4.35 -17.36 -6.20
N PRO A 81 -4.82 -18.63 -6.19
CA PRO A 81 -5.88 -19.08 -5.28
C PRO A 81 -5.67 -18.74 -3.80
N ARG A 82 -4.42 -18.75 -3.36
CA ARG A 82 -4.00 -18.38 -1.99
C ARG A 82 -4.33 -16.92 -1.61
N ASP A 83 -4.40 -16.01 -2.58
CA ASP A 83 -4.64 -14.58 -2.32
C ASP A 83 -6.14 -14.22 -2.42
N ILE A 84 -7.00 -15.16 -2.85
CA ILE A 84 -8.45 -14.96 -2.91
C ILE A 84 -9.03 -14.75 -1.51
N GLU A 85 -8.61 -15.56 -0.53
CA GLU A 85 -9.10 -15.47 0.84
C GLU A 85 -8.83 -14.09 1.47
N ARG A 86 -7.65 -13.51 1.19
CA ARG A 86 -7.27 -12.17 1.67
C ARG A 86 -8.13 -11.05 1.10
N ILE A 87 -8.62 -11.20 -0.13
CA ILE A 87 -9.57 -10.25 -0.69
C ILE A 87 -10.90 -10.38 0.04
N ASN A 88 -11.41 -11.60 0.21
CA ASN A 88 -12.71 -11.82 0.84
C ASN A 88 -12.76 -11.41 2.32
N GLU A 89 -11.64 -11.41 3.04
CA GLU A 89 -11.58 -10.92 4.43
C GLU A 89 -11.68 -9.39 4.55
N ASN A 90 -11.39 -8.64 3.48
CA ASN A 90 -11.35 -7.18 3.49
C ASN A 90 -12.58 -6.52 2.84
N PHE A 91 -13.58 -7.32 2.43
CA PHE A 91 -14.89 -6.89 1.93
C PHE A 91 -16.01 -7.53 2.76
#